data_AF-A0A2A6DEU3-F1
#
_entry.id   AF-A0A2A6DEU3-F1
#
_cell.length_a   1.000
_cell.length_b   1.000
_cell.length_c   1.000
_cell.angle_alpha   90.00
_cell.angle_beta   90.00
_cell.angle_gamma   90.00
#
_symmetry.space_group_name_H-M   'P 1'
#
loop_
_entity.id
_entity.type
_entity.pdbx_description
1 polymer ?
#
loop_
_entity_poly.entity_id
_entity_poly.type
_entity_poly.pdbx_seq_one_letter_code
_entity_poly.pdbx_strand_id
1 'polypeptide(L)' 'MACGWFFPPGLTAEYLTDRFFDCASYWRINPFELLSMPISEIPLLVSQANRIEQEKRTHG' A
#
# COMPACT_ATOMS: atom_id res chain seq x y z
N MET A 1 -15.07 -21.46 -21.35
CA MET A 1 -15.37 -20.12 -20.78
C MET A 1 -14.46 -19.96 -19.56
N ALA A 2 -13.38 -19.20 -19.68
CA ALA A 2 -12.56 -18.89 -18.51
C ALA A 2 -13.42 -17.96 -17.63
N CYS A 3 -13.94 -18.47 -16.52
CA CYS A 3 -14.52 -17.62 -15.49
C CYS A 3 -13.40 -16.68 -15.03
N GLY A 4 -13.46 -15.43 -15.49
CA GLY A 4 -12.53 -14.39 -15.09
C GLY A 4 -12.65 -14.22 -13.58
N TRP A 5 -11.58 -14.54 -12.87
CA TRP A 5 -11.50 -14.24 -11.46
C TRP A 5 -11.68 -12.72 -11.30
N PHE A 6 -12.66 -12.31 -10.49
CA PHE A 6 -12.92 -10.87 -10.26
C PHE A 6 -11.68 -10.15 -9.74
N PHE A 7 -10.86 -10.85 -8.97
CA PHE A 7 -9.54 -10.42 -8.56
C PHE A 7 -8.44 -11.19 -9.30
N PRO A 8 -7.34 -10.53 -9.69
CA PRO A 8 -6.17 -11.20 -10.22
C PRO A 8 -5.69 -12.32 -9.28
N PRO A 9 -5.17 -13.44 -9.80
CA PRO A 9 -4.53 -14.46 -8.98
C PRO A 9 -3.44 -13.84 -8.10
N GLY A 10 -3.49 -14.11 -6.79
CA GLY A 10 -2.57 -13.54 -5.81
C GLY A 10 -3.02 -12.22 -5.16
N LEU A 11 -4.08 -11.58 -5.66
CA LEU A 11 -4.71 -10.45 -4.99
C LEU A 11 -5.76 -10.97 -3.99
N THR A 12 -5.31 -11.28 -2.77
CA THR A 12 -6.20 -11.67 -1.67
C THR A 12 -6.60 -10.45 -0.84
N ALA A 13 -7.75 -10.53 -0.16
CA ALA A 13 -8.17 -9.49 0.78
C ALA A 13 -7.14 -9.31 1.92
N GLU A 14 -6.52 -10.41 2.36
CA GLU A 14 -5.44 -10.43 3.34
C GLU A 14 -4.23 -9.63 2.83
N TYR A 15 -3.75 -9.92 1.61
CA TYR A 15 -2.63 -9.19 1.01
C TYR A 15 -2.91 -7.68 0.90
N LEU A 16 -4.11 -7.29 0.48
CA LEU A 16 -4.49 -5.87 0.42
C LEU A 16 -4.49 -5.22 1.81
N THR A 17 -4.97 -5.94 2.82
CA THR A 17 -5.02 -5.47 4.20
C THR A 17 -3.61 -5.28 4.75
N ASP A 18 -2.73 -6.27 4.59
CA ASP A 18 -1.34 -6.20 5.06
C ASP A 18 -0.62 -5.00 4.45
N ARG A 19 -0.75 -4.78 3.14
CA ARG A 19 -0.14 -3.63 2.46
C ARG A 19 -0.65 -2.29 2.98
N PHE A 20 -1.92 -2.23 3.38
CA PHE A 20 -2.51 -1.06 4.00
C PHE A 20 -1.92 -0.79 5.37
N PHE A 21 -1.80 -1.82 6.21
CA PHE A 21 -1.24 -1.71 7.55
C PHE A 21 0.27 -1.39 7.52
N ASP A 22 1.02 -1.95 6.56
CA ASP A 22 2.41 -1.60 6.31
C ASP A 22 2.56 -0.12 5.95
N CYS A 23 1.69 0.40 5.07
CA CYS A 23 1.68 1.80 4.69
C CYS A 23 1.38 2.71 5.90
N ALA A 24 0.36 2.36 6.69
CA ALA A 24 0.00 3.09 7.91
C ALA A 24 1.17 3.11 8.91
N SER A 25 1.83 1.97 9.10
CA SER A 25 3.00 1.83 9.96
C SER A 25 4.17 2.71 9.51
N TYR A 26 4.48 2.72 8.20
CA TYR A 26 5.57 3.54 7.65
C TYR A 26 5.37 5.03 7.94
N TRP A 27 4.15 5.53 7.73
CA TRP A 27 3.80 6.93 7.94
C TRP A 27 3.42 7.28 9.38
N ARG A 28 3.39 6.29 10.28
CA ARG A 28 2.92 6.43 11.66
C ARG A 28 1.49 7.00 11.75
N ILE A 29 0.64 6.60 10.81
CA ILE A 29 -0.78 6.95 10.76
C ILE A 29 -1.57 5.79 11.37
N ASN A 30 -2.70 6.09 12.03
CA ASN A 30 -3.59 5.02 12.47
C ASN A 30 -4.16 4.28 11.24
N PRO A 31 -4.07 2.94 11.16
CA PRO A 31 -4.54 2.20 9.99
C PRO A 31 -6.04 2.43 9.70
N PHE A 32 -6.86 2.70 10.71
CA PHE A 32 -8.28 3.03 10.52
C PHE A 32 -8.50 4.44 9.94
N GLU A 33 -7.62 5.39 10.26
CA GLU A 33 -7.63 6.71 9.62
C GLU A 33 -7.20 6.60 8.15
N LEU A 34 -6.19 5.76 7.86
CA LEU A 34 -5.77 5.49 6.48
C LEU A 34 -6.88 4.83 5.66
N LEU A 35 -7.66 3.91 6.25
CA LEU A 35 -8.83 3.31 5.60
C LEU A 35 -9.94 4.32 5.29
N SER A 36 -10.01 5.42 6.05
CA SER A 36 -10.97 6.50 5.81
C SER A 36 -10.51 7.48 4.71
N MET A 37 -9.24 7.42 4.30
CA MET A 37 -8.72 8.25 3.22
C MET A 37 -9.19 7.74 1.85
N PRO A 38 -9.32 8.64 0.85
CA PRO A 38 -9.56 8.22 -0.51
C PRO A 38 -8.47 7.26 -0.99
N ILE A 39 -8.87 6.17 -1.65
CA ILE A 39 -7.92 5.18 -2.19
C ILE A 39 -6.91 5.80 -3.17
N SER A 40 -7.25 6.95 -3.76
CA SER A 40 -6.38 7.76 -4.65
C SER A 40 -5.18 8.39 -3.93
N GLU A 41 -5.22 8.55 -2.62
CA GLU A 41 -4.11 9.10 -1.83
C GLU A 41 -3.01 8.05 -1.55
N ILE A 42 -3.37 6.77 -1.57
CA ILE A 42 -2.45 5.67 -1.24
C ILE A 42 -1.30 5.56 -2.27
N PRO A 43 -1.54 5.64 -3.59
CA PRO A 43 -0.46 5.67 -4.56
C PRO A 43 0.58 6.76 -4.31
N LEU A 44 0.16 7.94 -3.85
CA LEU A 44 1.06 9.04 -3.52
C LEU A 44 1.93 8.69 -2.31
N LEU A 45 1.30 8.22 -1.23
CA LEU A 45 2.00 7.78 -0.01
C LEU A 45 3.01 6.66 -0.30
N VAL A 46 2.63 5.70 -1.13
CA VAL A 46 3.52 4.60 -1.55
C VAL A 46 4.68 5.13 -2.41
N SER A 47 4.42 6.03 -3.35
CA SER A 47 5.46 6.63 -4.20
C SER A 47 6.48 7.42 -3.37
N GLN A 48 5.99 8.22 -2.41
CA GLN A 48 6.84 8.99 -1.49
C GLN A 48 7.70 8.06 -0.62
N ALA A 49 7.11 7.00 -0.05
CA ALA A 49 7.85 6.03 0.76
C ALA A 49 8.96 5.35 -0.05
N ASN A 50 8.66 4.90 -1.26
CA ASN A 50 9.66 4.29 -2.15
C ASN A 50 10.81 5.25 -2.48
N ARG A 51 10.51 6.53 -2.74
CA ARG A 51 11.53 7.55 -3.02
C ARG A 51 12.43 7.78 -1.80
N ILE A 52 11.86 7.90 -0.61
CA ILE A 52 12.63 8.08 0.63
C ILE A 52 13.55 6.88 0.88
N GLU A 53 13.05 5.65 0.73
CA GLU A 53 13.86 4.44 0.90
C GLU A 53 14.96 4.33 -0.14
N GLN A 54 14.70 4.75 -1.38
CA GLN A 54 15.73 4.82 -2.42
C GLN A 54 16.82 5.84 -2.03
N GLU A 55 16.43 7.04 -1.60
CA GLU A 55 17.38 8.09 -1.18
C GLU A 55 18.23 7.64 0.01
N LYS A 56 17.64 6.96 1.01
CA LYS A 56 18.36 6.37 2.16
C LYS A 56 19.40 5.33 1.73
N ARG A 57 19.08 4.48 0.74
CA ARG A 57 20.00 3.46 0.23
C ARG A 57 21.15 4.05 -0.58
N THR A 58 20.93 5.18 -1.26
CA THR A 58 21.96 5.84 -2.08
C THR A 58 22.91 6.70 -1.26
N HIS A 59 22.45 7.25 -0.12
CA HIS A 59 23.25 8.18 0.71
C HIS A 59 23.60 7.61 2.11
N GLY A 60 23.30 6.35 2.37
CA GLY A 60 23.60 5.64 3.61
C GLY A 60 24.80 4.71 3.49
#